data_AF-A0A5M3Z0H7-F1
#
_entry.id   AF-A0A5M3Z0H7-F1
#
_cell.length_a   1.000
_cell.length_b   1.000
_cell.length_c   1.000
_cell.angle_alpha   90.00
_cell.angle_beta   90.00
_cell.angle_gamma   90.00
#
_symmetry.space_group_name_H-M   'P 1'
#
loop_
_entity.id
_entity.type
_entity.pdbx_description
1 polymer ?
#
loop_
_entity_poly.entity_id
_entity_poly.type
_entity_poly.pdbx_seq_one_letter_code
_entity_poly.pdbx_strand_id
1 'polypeptide(L)'
;MALDWPWHFVVLATPAEKQQRRELLDLRGFYAQISVVAAVTAVRLYGSYSRVAGPGKQTPRPQDRHRSWWDSPPVAGWSETRRQYAIILVWLVWLVCLSMWKTGDDYLHLTKALGHVGLSQLPVQVLMSPAFYLSASTPAASSVMSVLTGLPQHTLTAYHRLFGRAVVSPLLVGHAVLYLSFFAQSSHPEFSSLLVKRLQDDDVQCGLFALTMAVSVLLFVRPVGNPRWLRGWSSGSLRAKRQAFYYTHLLLVGTFAAAAYYHVAQAQAFVLQALGAFVVNVGCCWVMAQ
;
A
#
# COMPACT_ATOMS: atom_id res chain seq x y z
N MET A 1 5.62 -29.39 -23.02
CA MET A 1 6.15 -29.35 -21.65
C MET A 1 5.04 -28.81 -20.78
N ALA A 2 4.45 -29.65 -19.92
CA ALA A 2 3.55 -29.13 -18.89
C ALA A 2 4.41 -28.29 -17.94
N LEU A 3 4.02 -27.04 -17.72
CA LEU A 3 4.61 -26.22 -16.67
C LEU A 3 4.12 -26.80 -15.35
N ASP A 4 4.91 -27.66 -14.72
CA ASP A 4 4.62 -28.12 -13.36
C ASP A 4 4.64 -26.91 -12.44
N TRP A 5 3.54 -26.73 -11.69
CA TRP A 5 3.37 -25.60 -10.79
C TRP A 5 4.35 -25.73 -9.62
N PRO A 6 5.21 -24.73 -9.34
CA PRO A 6 6.33 -24.93 -8.42
C PRO A 6 5.95 -24.94 -6.93
N TRP A 7 4.72 -24.56 -6.56
CA TRP A 7 4.28 -24.48 -5.16
C TRP A 7 3.22 -25.52 -4.79
N HIS A 8 3.50 -26.30 -3.76
CA HIS A 8 2.72 -27.44 -3.31
C HIS A 8 2.11 -27.21 -1.91
N PHE A 9 1.06 -27.95 -1.59
CA PHE A 9 0.43 -27.90 -0.27
C PHE A 9 1.25 -28.73 0.73
N VAL A 10 2.18 -28.06 1.43
CA VAL A 10 3.10 -28.69 2.38
C VAL A 10 2.49 -28.74 3.79
N VAL A 11 2.38 -29.94 4.35
CA VAL A 11 1.98 -30.18 5.74
C VAL A 11 3.21 -30.14 6.64
N LEU A 12 3.22 -29.22 7.62
CA LEU A 12 4.28 -29.16 8.62
C LEU A 12 4.03 -30.16 9.74
N ALA A 13 4.93 -31.12 9.90
CA ALA A 13 4.82 -32.20 10.86
C ALA A 13 5.25 -31.75 12.26
N THR A 14 6.27 -30.90 12.36
CA THR A 14 6.86 -30.55 13.66
C THR A 14 6.49 -29.14 14.14
N PRO A 15 6.36 -28.92 15.46
CA PRO A 15 6.21 -27.57 16.01
C PRO A 15 7.39 -26.63 15.68
N ALA A 16 8.59 -27.20 15.56
CA ALA A 16 9.80 -26.45 15.20
C ALA A 16 9.72 -25.88 13.77
N GLU A 17 9.25 -26.64 12.79
CA GLU A 17 9.00 -26.14 11.43
C GLU A 17 7.98 -25.01 11.42
N LYS A 18 6.90 -25.14 12.20
CA LYS A 18 5.87 -24.10 12.31
C LYS A 18 6.44 -22.82 12.91
N GLN A 19 7.34 -22.95 13.89
CA GLN A 19 8.04 -21.83 14.50
C GLN A 19 9.01 -21.16 13.53
N GLN A 20 9.84 -21.94 12.84
CA GLN A 20 10.77 -21.44 11.82
C GLN A 20 10.04 -20.70 10.69
N ARG A 21 8.88 -21.21 10.26
CA ARG A 21 8.02 -20.53 9.27
C ARG A 21 7.56 -19.17 9.79
N ARG A 22 7.17 -19.07 11.06
CA ARG A 22 6.76 -17.79 11.68
C ARG A 22 7.90 -16.79 11.73
N GLU A 23 9.06 -17.20 12.23
CA GLU A 23 10.25 -16.34 12.31
C GLU A 23 10.67 -15.80 10.93
N LEU A 24 10.57 -16.62 9.89
CA LEU A 24 10.89 -16.19 8.53
C LEU A 24 9.87 -15.18 7.98
N LEU A 25 8.58 -15.32 8.33
CA LEU A 25 7.56 -14.33 7.98
C LEU A 25 7.85 -12.98 8.65
N ASP A 26 8.14 -13.01 9.95
CA ASP A 26 8.46 -11.80 10.73
C ASP A 26 9.72 -11.11 10.17
N LEU A 27 10.75 -11.89 9.83
CA LEU A 27 11.98 -11.38 9.22
C LEU A 27 11.73 -10.69 7.88
N ARG A 28 10.85 -11.24 7.03
CA ARG A 28 10.48 -10.62 5.75
C ARG A 28 9.72 -9.31 5.95
N GLY A 29 8.78 -9.27 6.90
CA GLY A 29 8.10 -8.03 7.28
C GLY A 29 9.09 -6.96 7.75
N PHE A 30 10.03 -7.35 8.61
CA PHE A 30 11.09 -6.47 9.11
C PHE A 30 12.01 -5.96 8.00
N TYR A 31 12.48 -6.83 7.09
CA TYR A 31 13.28 -6.41 5.93
C TYR A 31 12.54 -5.48 5.00
N ALA A 32 11.24 -5.71 4.77
CA ALA A 32 10.41 -4.80 4.00
C ALA A 32 10.32 -3.41 4.65
N GLN A 33 10.26 -3.32 5.98
CA GLN A 33 10.26 -2.05 6.70
C GLN A 33 11.62 -1.35 6.74
N ILE A 34 12.72 -2.09 6.95
CA ILE A 34 14.08 -1.53 6.84
C ILE A 34 14.31 -1.00 5.43
N SER A 35 13.83 -1.70 4.40
CA SER A 35 13.94 -1.24 3.01
C SER A 35 13.31 0.14 2.84
N VAL A 36 12.19 0.43 3.51
CA VAL A 36 11.55 1.75 3.47
C VAL A 36 12.49 2.81 4.05
N VAL A 37 13.07 2.54 5.22
CA VAL A 37 14.02 3.47 5.86
C VAL A 37 15.20 3.74 4.93
N ALA A 38 15.79 2.68 4.36
CA ALA A 38 16.89 2.79 3.40
C ALA A 38 16.50 3.62 2.17
N ALA A 39 15.31 3.42 1.61
CA ALA A 39 14.81 4.19 0.47
C ALA A 39 14.62 5.68 0.82
N VAL A 40 14.05 5.98 1.99
CA VAL A 40 13.87 7.37 2.47
C VAL A 40 15.23 8.05 2.67
N THR A 41 16.18 7.37 3.31
CA THR A 41 17.54 7.88 3.49
C THR A 41 18.22 8.12 2.14
N ALA A 42 18.13 7.20 1.20
CA ALA A 42 18.71 7.34 -0.13
C ALA A 42 18.13 8.55 -0.88
N VAL A 43 16.80 8.74 -0.84
CA VAL A 43 16.13 9.92 -1.43
C VAL A 43 16.63 11.21 -0.79
N ARG A 44 16.75 11.25 0.54
CA ARG A 44 17.22 12.43 1.27
C ARG A 44 18.67 12.77 0.95
N LEU A 45 19.56 11.78 0.92
CA LEU A 45 20.98 11.95 0.58
C LEU A 45 21.14 12.40 -0.87
N TYR A 46 20.42 11.79 -1.81
CA TYR A 46 20.43 12.20 -3.21
C TYR A 46 19.93 13.65 -3.39
N GLY A 47 18.86 14.02 -2.68
CA GLY A 47 18.34 15.38 -2.67
C GLY A 47 19.32 16.41 -2.11
N SER A 48 20.08 16.05 -1.07
CA SER A 48 21.11 16.92 -0.50
C SER A 48 22.33 17.04 -1.42
N TYR A 49 22.83 15.91 -1.95
CA TYR A 49 23.95 15.88 -2.88
C TYR A 49 23.66 16.70 -4.14
N SER A 50 22.49 16.54 -4.75
CA SER A 50 22.10 17.29 -5.95
C SER A 50 21.95 18.80 -5.74
N ARG A 51 21.70 19.27 -4.51
CA ARG A 51 21.71 20.70 -4.16
C ARG A 51 23.12 21.25 -4.04
N VAL A 52 24.07 20.46 -3.51
CA VAL A 52 25.47 20.87 -3.30
C VAL A 52 26.28 20.76 -4.58
N ALA A 53 26.11 19.67 -5.34
CA ALA A 53 26.84 19.40 -6.58
C ALA A 53 26.25 20.13 -7.79
N GLY A 54 25.08 20.77 -7.65
CA GLY A 54 24.48 21.55 -8.71
C GLY A 54 25.29 22.83 -8.94
N PRO A 55 25.86 23.09 -10.13
CA PRO A 55 26.38 24.41 -10.44
C PRO A 55 25.23 25.40 -10.22
N GLY A 56 25.48 26.53 -9.53
CA GLY A 56 24.47 27.52 -9.19
C GLY A 56 23.62 27.86 -10.42
N LYS A 57 22.44 27.23 -10.54
CA LYS A 57 21.61 27.35 -11.74
C LYS A 57 20.94 28.71 -11.68
N GLN A 58 21.53 29.65 -12.40
CA GLN A 58 20.83 30.81 -12.95
C GLN A 58 19.49 30.32 -13.53
N THR A 59 18.43 31.02 -13.19
CA THR A 59 17.05 30.74 -13.60
C THR A 59 16.96 30.53 -15.11
N PRO A 60 16.52 29.36 -15.61
CA PRO A 60 16.34 29.18 -17.06
C PRO A 60 15.14 30.00 -17.55
N ARG A 61 15.33 30.72 -18.66
CA ARG A 61 14.24 31.37 -19.42
C ARG A 61 13.12 30.36 -19.77
N PRO A 62 11.85 30.81 -19.86
CA PRO A 62 10.69 29.95 -20.06
C PRO A 62 10.47 29.58 -21.54
N GLN A 63 11.47 29.00 -22.21
CA GLN A 63 11.34 28.58 -23.60
C GLN A 63 11.86 27.14 -23.75
N ASP A 64 10.92 26.24 -24.10
CA ASP A 64 11.08 24.82 -24.43
C ASP A 64 11.72 23.88 -23.39
N ARG A 65 10.98 23.64 -22.30
CA ARG A 65 11.12 22.37 -21.57
C ARG A 65 10.54 21.26 -22.44
N HIS A 66 11.37 20.64 -23.27
CA HIS A 66 11.13 19.31 -23.83
C HIS A 66 10.80 18.37 -22.65
N ARG A 67 9.51 18.09 -22.41
CA ARG A 67 9.08 17.20 -21.33
C ARG A 67 9.64 15.83 -21.66
N SER A 68 10.51 15.31 -20.79
CA SER A 68 11.06 13.97 -20.95
C SER A 68 9.90 12.97 -21.08
N TRP A 69 10.06 11.95 -21.91
CA TRP A 69 9.11 10.84 -22.00
C TRP A 69 8.82 10.20 -20.63
N TRP A 70 9.79 10.23 -19.72
CA TRP A 70 9.66 9.78 -18.32
C TRP A 70 8.73 10.64 -17.46
N ASP A 71 8.59 11.92 -17.81
CA ASP A 71 7.77 12.90 -17.08
C ASP A 71 6.35 13.03 -17.65
N SER A 72 6.01 12.24 -18.68
CA SER A 72 4.63 12.13 -19.19
C SER A 72 3.92 10.89 -18.63
N PRO A 73 2.58 10.92 -18.56
CA PRO A 73 1.81 9.77 -18.10
C PRO A 73 1.87 8.61 -19.12
N PRO A 74 1.78 7.34 -18.67
CA PRO A 74 1.77 6.20 -19.56
C PRO A 74 0.52 6.17 -20.46
N VAL A 75 -0.63 6.60 -19.93
CA VAL A 75 -1.92 6.66 -20.60
C VAL A 75 -2.49 8.07 -20.51
N ALA A 76 -3.08 8.57 -21.59
CA ALA A 76 -3.72 9.88 -21.61
C ALA A 76 -4.84 9.96 -20.56
N GLY A 77 -4.84 11.02 -19.76
CA GLY A 77 -5.79 11.22 -18.65
C GLY A 77 -5.34 10.66 -17.29
N TRP A 78 -4.22 9.94 -17.22
CA TRP A 78 -3.63 9.52 -15.95
C TRP A 78 -2.80 10.64 -15.34
N SER A 79 -2.83 10.72 -14.00
CA SER A 79 -2.14 11.80 -13.26
C SER A 79 -0.71 11.46 -12.86
N GLU A 80 -0.34 10.18 -12.85
CA GLU A 80 0.99 9.69 -12.47
C GLU A 80 1.92 9.52 -13.68
N THR A 81 3.22 9.79 -13.51
CA THR A 81 4.21 9.74 -14.60
C THR A 81 4.84 8.36 -14.80
N ARG A 82 5.39 8.08 -15.99
CA ARG A 82 6.11 6.82 -16.25
C ARG A 82 7.25 6.57 -15.27
N ARG A 83 7.97 7.61 -14.84
CA ARG A 83 9.00 7.52 -13.80
C ARG A 83 8.44 7.00 -12.47
N GLN A 84 7.28 7.51 -12.05
CA GLN A 84 6.63 7.07 -10.81
C GLN A 84 6.23 5.59 -10.88
N TYR A 85 5.70 5.15 -12.04
CA TYR A 85 5.42 3.73 -12.29
C TYR A 85 6.67 2.86 -12.22
N ALA A 86 7.75 3.25 -12.89
CA ALA A 86 8.99 2.47 -12.88
C ALA A 86 9.51 2.27 -11.46
N ILE A 87 9.56 3.33 -10.65
CA ILE A 87 10.01 3.25 -9.24
C ILE A 87 9.11 2.33 -8.43
N ILE A 88 7.78 2.47 -8.55
CA ILE A 88 6.83 1.65 -7.80
C ILE A 88 6.85 0.19 -8.25
N LEU A 89 7.04 -0.09 -9.53
CA LEU A 89 7.14 -1.46 -10.04
C LEU A 89 8.43 -2.13 -9.59
N VAL A 90 9.56 -1.41 -9.59
CA VAL A 90 10.81 -1.91 -9.00
C VAL A 90 10.60 -2.24 -7.53
N TRP A 91 9.90 -1.37 -6.79
CA TRP A 91 9.55 -1.63 -5.39
C TRP A 91 8.66 -2.86 -5.22
N LEU A 92 7.62 -3.02 -6.06
CA LEU A 92 6.76 -4.20 -6.04
C LEU A 92 7.57 -5.48 -6.30
N VAL A 93 8.44 -5.48 -7.31
CA VAL A 93 9.30 -6.64 -7.63
C VAL A 93 10.15 -6.99 -6.41
N TRP A 94 10.77 -6.01 -5.75
CA TRP A 94 11.52 -6.24 -4.52
C TRP A 94 10.68 -6.92 -3.42
N LEU A 95 9.47 -6.43 -3.15
CA LEU A 95 8.59 -7.01 -2.13
C LEU A 95 8.08 -8.42 -2.50
N VAL A 96 7.81 -8.67 -3.78
CA VAL A 96 7.46 -10.01 -4.28
C VAL A 96 8.64 -10.96 -4.12
N CYS A 97 9.85 -10.53 -4.48
CA CYS A 97 11.07 -11.30 -4.25
C CYS A 97 11.29 -11.61 -2.76
N LEU A 98 11.07 -10.64 -1.86
CA LEU A 98 11.12 -10.87 -0.41
C LEU A 98 10.08 -11.90 0.05
N SER A 99 8.88 -11.89 -0.55
CA SER A 99 7.83 -12.85 -0.23
C SER A 99 8.16 -14.28 -0.68
N MET A 100 8.96 -14.42 -1.76
CA MET A 100 9.41 -15.72 -2.29
C MET A 100 10.74 -16.20 -1.66
N TRP A 101 11.56 -15.28 -1.13
CA TRP A 101 12.88 -15.58 -0.61
C TRP A 101 12.84 -16.61 0.53
N LYS A 102 13.51 -17.76 0.36
CA LYS A 102 13.49 -18.91 1.28
C LYS A 102 12.12 -19.54 1.51
N THR A 103 11.16 -19.36 0.60
CA THR A 103 9.85 -20.03 0.68
C THR A 103 9.93 -21.50 0.25
N GLY A 104 10.85 -21.85 -0.65
CA GLY A 104 10.87 -23.17 -1.27
C GLY A 104 9.62 -23.38 -2.13
N ASP A 105 9.08 -24.59 -2.07
CA ASP A 105 7.86 -25.04 -2.75
C ASP A 105 6.61 -24.87 -1.88
N ASP A 106 6.69 -24.21 -0.72
CA ASP A 106 5.59 -24.13 0.24
C ASP A 106 4.55 -23.06 -0.13
N TYR A 107 3.43 -23.50 -0.71
CA TYR A 107 2.34 -22.64 -1.18
C TYR A 107 1.76 -21.75 -0.08
N LEU A 108 1.51 -22.33 1.11
CA LEU A 108 0.90 -21.61 2.22
C LEU A 108 1.88 -20.61 2.83
N HIS A 109 3.17 -20.92 2.80
CA HIS A 109 4.18 -19.99 3.25
C HIS A 109 4.30 -18.78 2.32
N LEU A 110 4.30 -18.97 0.99
CA LEU A 110 4.22 -17.86 0.03
C LEU A 110 2.99 -17.00 0.29
N THR A 111 1.83 -17.66 0.42
CA THR A 111 0.54 -17.00 0.64
C THR A 111 0.57 -16.12 1.89
N LYS A 112 1.08 -16.64 3.01
CA LYS A 112 1.24 -15.88 4.25
C LYS A 112 2.26 -14.75 4.10
N ALA A 113 3.34 -14.97 3.36
CA ALA A 113 4.37 -13.96 3.13
C ALA A 113 3.83 -12.75 2.38
N LEU A 114 2.99 -12.95 1.35
CA LEU A 114 2.35 -11.84 0.63
C LEU A 114 1.48 -10.97 1.53
N GLY A 115 0.69 -11.59 2.41
CA GLY A 115 -0.13 -10.85 3.39
C GLY A 115 0.73 -10.09 4.39
N HIS A 116 1.76 -10.75 4.93
CA HIS A 116 2.65 -10.17 5.94
C HIS A 116 3.49 -9.02 5.37
N VAL A 117 4.13 -9.21 4.20
CA VAL A 117 4.86 -8.16 3.49
C VAL A 117 3.92 -7.05 3.05
N GLY A 118 2.74 -7.36 2.50
CA GLY A 118 1.75 -6.37 2.10
C GLY A 118 1.28 -5.46 3.26
N LEU A 119 0.93 -6.05 4.40
CA LEU A 119 0.50 -5.31 5.60
C LEU A 119 1.64 -4.50 6.23
N SER A 120 2.89 -4.98 6.15
CA SER A 120 4.06 -4.23 6.66
C SER A 120 4.25 -2.86 5.99
N GLN A 121 3.62 -2.64 4.84
CA GLN A 121 3.68 -1.40 4.08
C GLN A 121 2.61 -0.37 4.48
N LEU A 122 1.65 -0.72 5.35
CA LEU A 122 0.61 0.21 5.80
C LEU A 122 1.16 1.45 6.53
N PRO A 123 2.17 1.35 7.41
CA PRO A 123 2.73 2.53 8.07
C PRO A 123 3.29 3.55 7.07
N VAL A 124 4.07 3.11 6.07
CA VAL A 124 4.61 4.03 5.06
C VAL A 124 3.51 4.61 4.16
N GLN A 125 2.49 3.81 3.84
CA GLN A 125 1.32 4.27 3.08
C GLN A 125 0.60 5.41 3.81
N VAL A 126 0.46 5.32 5.13
CA VAL A 126 -0.11 6.36 5.99
C VAL A 126 0.81 7.59 6.07
N LEU A 127 2.13 7.41 6.27
CA LEU A 127 3.08 8.52 6.38
C LEU A 127 3.19 9.38 5.10
N MET A 128 2.88 8.83 3.93
CA MET A 128 2.82 9.59 2.67
C MET A 128 1.51 10.39 2.51
N SER A 129 0.48 10.08 3.30
CA SER A 129 -0.83 10.71 3.18
C SER A 129 -0.82 12.17 3.68
N PRO A 130 -1.62 13.07 3.06
CA PRO A 130 -1.75 14.43 3.56
C PRO A 130 -2.63 14.47 4.81
N ALA A 131 -2.07 14.84 5.98
CA ALA A 131 -2.81 14.81 7.25
C ALA A 131 -3.88 15.91 7.36
N PHE A 132 -3.64 17.10 6.79
CA PHE A 132 -4.60 18.22 6.80
C PHE A 132 -5.15 18.56 5.42
N TYR A 133 -5.65 17.54 4.73
CA TYR A 133 -6.28 17.71 3.41
C TYR A 133 -7.47 18.70 3.40
N LEU A 134 -8.10 18.92 4.56
CA LEU A 134 -9.27 19.79 4.73
C LEU A 134 -8.93 21.25 5.06
N SER A 135 -7.68 21.57 5.38
CA SER A 135 -7.28 22.94 5.71
C SER A 135 -7.37 23.83 4.48
N ALA A 136 -8.14 24.91 4.57
CA ALA A 136 -8.30 25.88 3.49
C ALA A 136 -7.05 26.77 3.30
N SER A 137 -6.27 26.98 4.38
CA SER A 137 -5.04 27.75 4.38
C SER A 137 -3.81 26.93 3.96
N THR A 138 -3.80 25.61 4.25
CA THR A 138 -2.68 24.70 3.91
C THR A 138 -3.16 23.37 3.33
N PRO A 139 -3.81 23.34 2.14
CA PRO A 139 -4.42 22.12 1.58
C PRO A 139 -3.44 20.99 1.21
N ALA A 140 -2.15 21.22 1.41
CA ALA A 140 -1.04 20.31 1.14
C ALA A 140 0.02 20.40 2.25
N ALA A 141 -0.40 20.56 3.51
CA ALA A 141 0.50 20.54 4.66
C ALA A 141 1.45 19.34 4.57
N SER A 142 2.74 19.60 4.81
CA SER A 142 3.80 18.62 4.70
C SER A 142 3.54 17.45 5.64
N SER A 143 3.42 16.24 5.08
CA SER A 143 3.47 15.01 5.85
C SER A 143 4.85 14.79 6.46
N VAL A 144 4.96 13.88 7.44
CA VAL A 144 6.25 13.43 7.97
C VAL A 144 7.18 12.97 6.83
N MET A 145 6.64 12.25 5.84
CA MET A 145 7.43 11.82 4.70
C MET A 145 7.93 13.00 3.85
N SER A 146 7.14 14.09 3.75
CA SER A 146 7.56 15.33 3.07
C SER A 146 8.75 15.96 3.76
N VAL A 147 8.74 15.99 5.10
CA VAL A 147 9.87 16.51 5.90
C VAL A 147 11.10 15.62 5.76
N LEU A 148 10.95 14.30 5.92
CA LEU A 148 12.06 13.35 5.89
C LEU A 148 12.75 13.29 4.53
N THR A 149 11.99 13.29 3.43
CA THR A 149 12.54 13.21 2.07
C THR A 149 12.90 14.57 1.49
N GLY A 150 12.34 15.66 2.03
CA GLY A 150 12.41 16.99 1.44
C GLY A 150 11.63 17.13 0.13
N LEU A 151 10.75 16.16 -0.19
CA LEU A 151 9.89 16.19 -1.37
C LEU A 151 8.59 16.94 -1.07
N PRO A 152 8.05 17.69 -2.03
CA PRO A 152 6.78 18.40 -1.83
C PRO A 152 5.60 17.43 -1.76
N GLN A 153 4.60 17.77 -0.94
CA GLN A 153 3.47 16.88 -0.63
C GLN A 153 2.69 16.42 -1.87
N HIS A 154 2.57 17.23 -2.92
CA HIS A 154 1.87 16.83 -4.15
C HIS A 154 2.58 15.67 -4.88
N THR A 155 3.92 15.62 -4.83
CA THR A 155 4.71 14.50 -5.37
C THR A 155 4.47 13.24 -4.55
N LEU A 156 4.52 13.34 -3.21
CA LEU A 156 4.26 12.21 -2.32
C LEU A 156 2.82 11.70 -2.42
N THR A 157 1.85 12.58 -2.64
CA THR A 157 0.44 12.18 -2.82
C THR A 157 0.26 11.34 -4.09
N ALA A 158 1.05 11.57 -5.15
CA ALA A 158 1.06 10.70 -6.33
C ALA A 158 1.62 9.31 -6.00
N TYR A 159 2.73 9.25 -5.24
CA TYR A 159 3.28 7.99 -4.76
C TYR A 159 2.33 7.26 -3.80
N HIS A 160 1.68 7.94 -2.85
CA HIS A 160 0.66 7.34 -1.97
C HIS A 160 -0.45 6.63 -2.77
N ARG A 161 -1.01 7.29 -3.80
CA ARG A 161 -2.04 6.68 -4.65
C ARG A 161 -1.50 5.46 -5.39
N LEU A 162 -0.34 5.63 -6.04
CA LEU A 162 0.23 4.58 -6.86
C LEU A 162 0.70 3.38 -6.03
N PHE A 163 1.26 3.63 -4.85
CA PHE A 163 1.72 2.61 -3.91
C PHE A 163 0.55 1.80 -3.35
N GLY A 164 -0.54 2.45 -2.95
CA GLY A 164 -1.77 1.75 -2.55
C GLY A 164 -2.33 0.85 -3.66
N ARG A 165 -2.38 1.37 -4.89
CA ARG A 165 -2.94 0.66 -6.06
C ARG A 165 -2.05 -0.45 -6.62
N ALA A 166 -0.75 -0.21 -6.71
CA ALA A 166 0.19 -1.10 -7.41
C ALA A 166 1.06 -1.94 -6.47
N VAL A 167 1.13 -1.62 -5.19
CA VAL A 167 1.94 -2.37 -4.21
C VAL A 167 1.06 -3.06 -3.18
N VAL A 168 0.38 -2.29 -2.34
CA VAL A 168 -0.37 -2.85 -1.20
C VAL A 168 -1.49 -3.76 -1.70
N SER A 169 -2.30 -3.26 -2.64
CA SER A 169 -3.48 -4.01 -3.07
C SER A 169 -3.17 -5.31 -3.81
N PRO A 170 -2.24 -5.36 -4.79
CA PRO A 170 -1.90 -6.62 -5.46
C PRO A 170 -1.32 -7.67 -4.51
N LEU A 171 -0.54 -7.28 -3.50
CA LEU A 171 -0.01 -8.21 -2.50
C LEU A 171 -1.13 -8.79 -1.62
N LEU A 172 -2.06 -7.97 -1.14
CA LEU A 172 -3.20 -8.42 -0.32
C LEU A 172 -4.23 -9.22 -1.12
N VAL A 173 -4.52 -8.80 -2.36
CA VAL A 173 -5.38 -9.56 -3.29
C VAL A 173 -4.73 -10.89 -3.63
N GLY A 174 -3.42 -10.90 -3.91
CA GLY A 174 -2.67 -12.13 -4.16
C GLY A 174 -2.74 -13.09 -2.98
N HIS A 175 -2.51 -12.59 -1.76
CA HIS A 175 -2.72 -13.35 -0.52
C HIS A 175 -4.13 -13.97 -0.44
N ALA A 176 -5.18 -13.18 -0.66
CA ALA A 176 -6.55 -13.67 -0.57
C ALA A 176 -6.87 -14.69 -1.68
N VAL A 177 -6.47 -14.43 -2.92
CA VAL A 177 -6.70 -15.32 -4.07
C VAL A 177 -6.01 -16.68 -3.85
N LEU A 178 -4.75 -16.68 -3.40
CA LEU A 178 -4.05 -17.92 -3.13
C LEU A 178 -4.69 -18.70 -1.96
N TYR A 179 -5.14 -18.02 -0.90
CA TYR A 179 -5.86 -18.69 0.20
C TYR A 179 -7.19 -19.29 -0.25
N LEU A 180 -7.99 -18.54 -1.01
CA LEU A 180 -9.26 -19.01 -1.56
C LEU A 180 -9.05 -20.20 -2.50
N SER A 181 -8.00 -20.16 -3.31
CA SER A 181 -7.61 -21.26 -4.19
C SER A 181 -7.20 -22.51 -3.41
N PHE A 182 -6.40 -22.36 -2.35
CA PHE A 182 -6.07 -23.46 -1.43
C PHE A 182 -7.32 -24.06 -0.77
N PHE A 183 -8.23 -23.21 -0.27
CA PHE A 183 -9.46 -23.67 0.36
C PHE A 183 -10.39 -24.40 -0.64
N ALA A 184 -10.47 -23.94 -1.88
CA ALA A 184 -11.29 -24.57 -2.91
C ALA A 184 -10.76 -25.95 -3.33
N GLN A 185 -9.43 -26.12 -3.34
CA GLN A 185 -8.77 -27.36 -3.76
C GLN A 185 -8.58 -28.39 -2.64
N SER A 186 -8.75 -27.98 -1.38
CA SER A 186 -8.59 -28.87 -0.23
C SER A 186 -9.93 -29.48 0.17
N SER A 187 -9.94 -30.79 0.43
CA SER A 187 -11.12 -31.50 0.96
C SER A 187 -11.30 -31.26 2.47
N HIS A 188 -12.51 -31.45 2.97
CA HIS A 188 -12.84 -31.41 4.40
C HIS A 188 -13.68 -32.63 4.78
N PRO A 189 -13.54 -33.22 5.99
CA PRO A 189 -14.29 -34.41 6.37
C PRO A 189 -15.82 -34.23 6.40
N GLU A 190 -16.28 -33.08 6.92
CA GLU A 190 -17.71 -32.78 7.14
C GLU A 190 -18.36 -31.91 6.05
N PHE A 191 -17.56 -31.27 5.20
CA PHE A 191 -18.02 -30.32 4.20
C PHE A 191 -17.50 -30.75 2.82
N SER A 192 -18.20 -30.38 1.74
CA SER A 192 -17.79 -30.72 0.37
C SER A 192 -16.40 -30.17 0.01
N SER A 193 -16.00 -29.03 0.58
CA SER A 193 -14.65 -28.47 0.47
C SER A 193 -14.26 -27.71 1.72
N LEU A 194 -12.95 -27.50 1.90
CA LEU A 194 -12.41 -26.66 2.97
C LEU A 194 -12.90 -25.22 2.84
N LEU A 195 -13.20 -24.73 1.63
CA LEU A 195 -13.77 -23.41 1.39
C LEU A 195 -15.10 -23.21 2.09
N VAL A 196 -16.05 -24.14 1.95
CA VAL A 196 -17.38 -24.01 2.57
C VAL A 196 -17.26 -23.89 4.08
N LYS A 197 -16.39 -24.71 4.69
CA LYS A 197 -16.10 -24.64 6.13
C LYS A 197 -15.47 -23.29 6.48
N ARG A 198 -14.38 -22.92 5.80
CA ARG A 198 -13.57 -21.75 6.15
C ARG A 198 -14.32 -20.43 5.97
N LEU A 199 -15.28 -20.34 5.04
CA LEU A 199 -16.15 -19.17 4.90
C LEU A 199 -17.04 -18.90 6.13
N GLN A 200 -17.28 -19.92 6.96
CA GLN A 200 -18.05 -19.78 8.21
C GLN A 200 -17.17 -19.38 9.39
N ASP A 201 -15.84 -19.44 9.27
CA ASP A 201 -14.94 -19.05 10.35
C ASP A 201 -14.77 -17.52 10.39
N ASP A 202 -14.81 -16.96 11.60
CA ASP A 202 -14.74 -15.51 11.84
C ASP A 202 -13.48 -14.86 11.26
N ASP A 203 -12.35 -15.56 11.31
CA ASP A 203 -11.08 -15.05 10.79
C ASP A 203 -11.14 -14.82 9.28
N VAL A 204 -11.73 -15.76 8.53
CA VAL A 204 -11.88 -15.64 7.07
C VAL A 204 -12.92 -14.59 6.70
N GLN A 205 -14.03 -14.49 7.45
CA GLN A 205 -15.02 -13.43 7.22
C GLN A 205 -14.43 -12.04 7.43
N CYS A 206 -13.64 -11.84 8.49
CA CYS A 206 -12.90 -10.60 8.71
C CYS A 206 -11.92 -10.32 7.57
N GLY A 207 -11.21 -11.34 7.08
CA GLY A 207 -10.28 -11.22 5.95
C GLY A 207 -10.97 -10.83 4.64
N LEU A 208 -12.13 -11.44 4.33
CA LEU A 208 -12.94 -11.09 3.16
C LEU A 208 -13.52 -9.68 3.28
N PHE A 209 -14.00 -9.29 4.46
CA PHE A 209 -14.49 -7.95 4.70
C PHE A 209 -13.37 -6.90 4.53
N ALA A 210 -12.18 -7.17 5.06
CA ALA A 210 -10.99 -6.33 4.84
C ALA A 210 -10.65 -6.24 3.35
N LEU A 211 -10.68 -7.34 2.60
CA LEU A 211 -10.46 -7.35 1.16
C LEU A 211 -11.49 -6.49 0.42
N THR A 212 -12.77 -6.60 0.77
CA THR A 212 -13.84 -5.76 0.20
C THR A 212 -13.55 -4.29 0.46
N MET A 213 -13.20 -3.90 1.69
CA MET A 213 -12.86 -2.52 2.01
C MET A 213 -11.63 -2.03 1.23
N ALA A 214 -10.59 -2.85 1.10
CA ALA A 214 -9.41 -2.51 0.31
C ALA A 214 -9.76 -2.28 -1.17
N VAL A 215 -10.59 -3.14 -1.77
CA VAL A 215 -11.09 -2.96 -3.15
C VAL A 215 -11.96 -1.71 -3.25
N SER A 216 -12.84 -1.45 -2.28
CA SER A 216 -13.65 -0.23 -2.23
C SER A 216 -12.78 1.03 -2.18
N VAL A 217 -11.68 1.04 -1.41
CA VAL A 217 -10.72 2.16 -1.40
C VAL A 217 -10.11 2.42 -2.78
N LEU A 218 -9.82 1.36 -3.56
CA LEU A 218 -9.26 1.50 -4.92
C LEU A 218 -10.27 2.02 -5.93
N LEU A 219 -11.51 1.53 -5.85
CA LEU A 219 -12.60 1.96 -6.73
C LEU A 219 -13.11 3.35 -6.35
N PHE A 220 -12.90 3.78 -5.11
CA PHE A 220 -13.24 5.11 -4.63
C PHE A 220 -12.24 6.16 -5.16
N VAL A 221 -12.40 6.49 -6.43
CA VAL A 221 -11.55 7.47 -7.11
C VAL A 221 -11.98 8.89 -6.70
N ARG A 222 -10.98 9.74 -6.46
CA ARG A 222 -11.18 11.17 -6.24
C ARG A 222 -12.03 11.73 -7.40
N PRO A 223 -13.08 12.54 -7.13
CA PRO A 223 -13.87 13.15 -8.19
C PRO A 223 -13.02 14.20 -8.93
N VAL A 224 -12.20 13.75 -9.87
CA VAL A 224 -11.47 14.58 -10.82
C VAL A 224 -12.41 14.82 -11.99
N GLY A 225 -13.40 15.68 -11.77
CA GLY A 225 -14.42 16.05 -12.76
C GLY A 225 -15.84 15.62 -12.40
N ASN A 226 -16.77 15.82 -13.33
CA ASN A 226 -18.15 15.33 -13.30
C ASN A 226 -18.22 14.02 -14.10
N PRO A 227 -18.05 12.84 -13.50
CA PRO A 227 -18.33 11.60 -14.20
C PRO A 227 -19.77 11.65 -14.71
N ARG A 228 -20.00 11.33 -16.00
CA ARG A 228 -21.33 11.38 -16.61
C ARG A 228 -22.40 10.59 -15.85
N TRP A 229 -21.99 9.56 -15.09
CA TRP A 229 -22.82 8.67 -14.28
C TRP A 229 -23.11 9.19 -12.85
N LEU A 230 -22.37 10.19 -12.36
CA LEU A 230 -22.53 10.82 -11.05
C LEU A 230 -23.17 12.21 -11.14
N ARG A 231 -23.84 12.50 -12.26
CA ARG A 231 -24.42 13.82 -12.57
C ARG A 231 -25.46 14.28 -11.54
N GLY A 232 -26.03 13.37 -10.74
CA GLY A 232 -26.92 13.67 -9.62
C GLY A 232 -26.22 14.24 -8.37
N TRP A 233 -24.92 13.98 -8.15
CA TRP A 233 -24.15 14.53 -7.02
C TRP A 233 -23.57 15.93 -7.33
N SER A 234 -23.83 16.46 -8.53
CA SER A 234 -23.07 17.58 -9.12
C SER A 234 -23.23 18.94 -8.41
N SER A 235 -24.22 19.14 -7.54
CA SER A 235 -24.58 20.48 -7.02
C SER A 235 -23.72 21.00 -5.84
N GLY A 236 -22.84 20.17 -5.27
CA GLY A 236 -22.02 20.57 -4.12
C GLY A 236 -20.79 21.42 -4.46
N SER A 237 -20.43 22.37 -3.58
CA SER A 237 -19.17 23.14 -3.62
C SER A 237 -17.94 22.21 -3.70
N LEU A 238 -16.87 22.65 -4.39
CA LEU A 238 -15.60 21.91 -4.47
C LEU A 238 -15.03 21.54 -3.08
N ARG A 239 -15.26 22.38 -2.08
CA ARG A 239 -14.87 22.11 -0.68
C ARG A 239 -15.65 20.92 -0.10
N ALA A 240 -16.96 20.87 -0.31
CA ALA A 240 -17.82 19.77 0.14
C ALA A 240 -17.45 18.45 -0.56
N LYS A 241 -17.16 18.47 -1.87
CA LYS A 241 -16.69 17.29 -2.60
C LYS A 241 -15.35 16.76 -2.06
N ARG A 242 -14.41 17.64 -1.70
CA ARG A 242 -13.14 17.27 -1.07
C ARG A 242 -13.33 16.72 0.34
N GLN A 243 -14.23 17.30 1.13
CA GLN A 243 -14.60 16.83 2.47
C GLN A 243 -15.20 15.43 2.43
N ALA A 244 -16.21 15.22 1.58
CA ALA A 244 -16.82 13.91 1.39
C ALA A 244 -15.78 12.86 0.99
N PHE A 245 -14.93 13.16 0.00
CA PHE A 245 -13.85 12.26 -0.39
C PHE A 245 -12.93 11.92 0.80
N TYR A 246 -12.48 12.92 1.54
CA TYR A 246 -11.56 12.72 2.66
C TYR A 246 -12.16 11.84 3.77
N TYR A 247 -13.37 12.19 4.25
CA TYR A 247 -14.01 11.44 5.33
C TYR A 247 -14.40 10.02 4.90
N THR A 248 -14.95 9.84 3.70
CA THR A 248 -15.27 8.50 3.18
C THR A 248 -14.01 7.66 3.01
N HIS A 249 -12.92 8.24 2.47
CA HIS A 249 -11.66 7.52 2.34
C HIS A 249 -11.08 7.12 3.70
N LEU A 250 -11.08 8.04 4.68
CA LEU A 250 -10.59 7.77 6.03
C LEU A 250 -11.44 6.70 6.73
N LEU A 251 -12.77 6.74 6.56
CA LEU A 251 -13.68 5.72 7.08
C LEU A 251 -13.39 4.35 6.45
N LEU A 252 -13.26 4.28 5.13
CA LEU A 252 -12.95 3.03 4.44
C LEU A 252 -11.60 2.44 4.90
N VAL A 253 -10.56 3.28 5.01
CA VAL A 253 -9.24 2.86 5.49
C VAL A 253 -9.29 2.46 6.97
N GLY A 254 -10.04 3.17 7.80
CA GLY A 254 -10.22 2.84 9.22
C GLY A 254 -10.94 1.51 9.41
N THR A 255 -12.02 1.27 8.66
CA THR A 255 -12.75 0.00 8.67
C THR A 255 -11.89 -1.14 8.12
N PHE A 256 -11.12 -0.91 7.06
CA PHE A 256 -10.12 -1.86 6.56
C PHE A 256 -9.10 -2.23 7.66
N ALA A 257 -8.55 -1.24 8.35
CA ALA A 257 -7.57 -1.45 9.41
C ALA A 257 -8.16 -2.23 10.59
N ALA A 258 -9.39 -1.91 11.01
CA ALA A 258 -10.10 -2.65 12.05
C ALA A 258 -10.34 -4.11 11.65
N ALA A 259 -10.84 -4.34 10.43
CA ALA A 259 -11.05 -5.69 9.91
C ALA A 259 -9.73 -6.49 9.83
N ALA A 260 -8.64 -5.87 9.38
CA ALA A 260 -7.32 -6.49 9.34
C ALA A 260 -6.77 -6.81 10.75
N TYR A 261 -7.06 -5.99 11.76
CA TYR A 261 -6.67 -6.22 13.15
C TYR A 261 -7.36 -7.45 13.74
N TYR A 262 -8.66 -7.63 13.47
CA TYR A 262 -9.43 -8.77 13.95
C TYR A 262 -9.24 -10.04 13.10
N HIS A 263 -8.76 -9.91 11.87
CA HIS A 263 -8.49 -11.06 10.99
C HIS A 263 -7.46 -12.04 11.58
N VAL A 264 -6.31 -11.55 12.04
CA VAL A 264 -5.26 -12.42 12.59
C VAL A 264 -4.26 -11.65 13.48
N ALA A 265 -3.74 -12.30 14.53
CA ALA A 265 -2.80 -11.69 15.48
C ALA A 265 -1.54 -11.09 14.81
N GLN A 266 -1.00 -11.75 13.78
CA GLN A 266 0.20 -11.27 13.09
C GLN A 266 -0.04 -9.94 12.32
N ALA A 267 -1.28 -9.64 11.95
CA ALA A 267 -1.61 -8.38 11.29
C ALA A 267 -1.66 -7.20 12.28
N GLN A 268 -1.94 -7.47 13.55
CA GLN A 268 -2.20 -6.45 14.58
C GLN A 268 -1.01 -5.50 14.75
N ALA A 269 0.21 -6.03 14.78
CA ALA A 269 1.42 -5.22 14.92
C ALA A 269 1.53 -4.15 13.81
N PHE A 270 1.28 -4.53 12.55
CA PHE A 270 1.34 -3.58 11.42
C PHE A 270 0.20 -2.57 11.43
N VAL A 271 -1.00 -2.97 11.86
CA VAL A 271 -2.12 -2.05 12.03
C VAL A 271 -1.84 -1.04 13.14
N LEU A 272 -1.30 -1.47 14.29
CA LEU A 272 -0.91 -0.59 15.37
C LEU A 272 0.23 0.36 14.96
N GLN A 273 1.21 -0.11 14.20
CA GLN A 273 2.25 0.74 13.62
C GLN A 273 1.65 1.77 12.65
N ALA A 274 0.65 1.40 11.84
CA ALA A 274 -0.02 2.32 10.93
C ALA A 274 -0.84 3.39 11.70
N LEU A 275 -1.47 2.99 12.80
CA LEU A 275 -2.15 3.92 13.71
C LEU A 275 -1.14 4.89 14.38
N GLY A 276 -0.02 4.37 14.88
CA GLY A 276 1.07 5.19 15.42
C GLY A 276 1.61 6.16 14.37
N ALA A 277 1.85 5.69 13.14
CA ALA A 277 2.26 6.51 12.00
C ALA A 277 1.22 7.61 11.68
N PHE A 278 -0.07 7.31 11.77
CA PHE A 278 -1.13 8.31 11.59
C PHE A 278 -1.05 9.41 12.66
N VAL A 279 -0.94 9.04 13.94
CA VAL A 279 -0.81 10.00 15.05
C VAL A 279 0.42 10.89 14.87
N VAL A 280 1.58 10.30 14.55
CA VAL A 280 2.82 11.04 14.29
C VAL A 280 2.66 11.98 13.09
N ASN A 281 2.00 11.54 12.02
CA ASN A 281 1.77 12.35 10.84
C ASN A 281 0.88 13.58 11.15
N VAL A 282 -0.21 13.38 11.89
CA VAL A 282 -1.09 14.47 12.34
C VAL A 282 -0.33 15.43 13.26
N GLY A 283 0.41 14.92 14.24
CA GLY A 283 1.20 15.73 15.17
C GLY A 283 2.27 16.58 14.46
N CYS A 284 3.01 15.99 13.52
CA CYS A 284 3.99 16.71 12.71
C CYS A 284 3.36 17.83 11.91
N CYS A 285 2.25 17.56 11.21
CA CYS A 285 1.54 18.59 10.47
C CYS A 285 1.01 19.71 11.38
N TRP A 286 0.58 19.38 12.61
CA TRP A 286 0.09 20.37 13.56
C TRP A 286 1.19 21.32 14.03
N VAL A 287 2.37 20.78 14.35
CA VAL A 287 3.55 21.59 14.71
C VAL A 287 3.99 22.49 13.56
N MET A 288 3.93 22.01 12.32
CA MET A 288 4.29 22.82 11.14
C MET A 288 3.25 23.89 10.77
N ALA A 289 2.04 23.80 11.29
CA ALA A 289 0.97 24.75 11.01
C ALA A 289 0.88 25.90 12.03
N GLN A 290 1.63 25.82 13.13
CA GLN A 290 1.85 26.91 14.09
C GLN A 290 2.98 27.82 13.61
#